data_AF-I4EJ61-F1
#
_entry.id   AF-I4EJ61-F1
#
_cell.length_a   1.000
_cell.length_b   1.000
_cell.length_c   1.000
_cell.angle_alpha   90.00
_cell.angle_beta   90.00
_cell.angle_gamma   90.00
#
_symmetry.space_group_name_H-M   'P 1'
#
loop_
_entity.id
_entity.type
_entity.pdbx_description
1 polymer ?
#
loop_
_entity_poly.entity_id
_entity_poly.type
_entity_poly.pdbx_seq_one_letter_code
_entity_poly.pdbx_strand_id
1 'polypeptide(L)' 'MYRTKEIAKFACGVTAWEAIVHLSFACCHSLPVKLCGITLTKRLNTIQIIVPALTSSLLAYYAWVRE' A
#
# COMPACT_ATOMS: atom_id res chain seq x y z
N MET A 1 14.86 19.57 0.52
CA MET A 1 13.81 19.12 -0.43
C MET A 1 14.20 17.88 -1.24
N TYR A 2 15.43 17.79 -1.77
CA TYR A 2 15.81 16.62 -2.59
C TYR A 2 15.74 15.29 -1.82
N ARG A 3 16.34 15.23 -0.63
CA ARG A 3 16.32 14.03 0.23
C ARG A 3 14.91 13.58 0.63
N THR A 4 14.01 14.52 0.90
CA THR A 4 12.61 14.22 1.27
C THR A 4 11.81 13.68 0.08
N LYS A 5 12.07 14.15 -1.15
CA LYS A 5 11.45 13.59 -2.36
C LYS A 5 11.93 12.17 -2.62
N GLU A 6 13.21 11.85 -2.45
CA GLU A 6 13.71 10.48 -2.63
C GLU A 6 13.12 9.50 -1.61
N ILE A 7 12.99 9.92 -0.34
CA ILE A 7 12.29 9.12 0.67
C ILE A 7 10.82 8.91 0.27
N ALA A 8 10.16 9.94 -0.26
CA ALA A 8 8.78 9.83 -0.73
C ALA A 8 8.64 8.86 -1.91
N LYS A 9 9.59 8.82 -2.86
CA LYS A 9 9.60 7.82 -3.95
C LYS A 9 9.73 6.39 -3.41
N PHE A 10 10.63 6.19 -2.45
CA PHE A 10 10.79 4.88 -1.81
C PHE A 10 9.49 4.45 -1.09
N ALA A 11 8.94 5.33 -0.25
CA ALA A 11 7.69 5.07 0.46
C ALA A 11 6.48 4.88 -0.49
N CYS A 12 6.45 5.60 -1.61
CA CYS A 12 5.46 5.43 -2.67
C CYS A 12 5.51 4.00 -3.23
N GLY A 13 6.71 3.47 -3.48
CA GLY A 13 6.90 2.09 -3.93
C GLY A 13 6.46 1.05 -2.90
N VAL A 14 6.82 1.23 -1.62
CA VAL A 14 6.42 0.33 -0.53
C VAL A 14 4.90 0.27 -0.37
N THR A 15 4.23 1.43 -0.37
CA THR A 15 2.77 1.50 -0.23
C THR A 15 2.03 0.99 -1.46
N ALA A 16 2.58 1.18 -2.67
CA ALA A 16 2.04 0.55 -3.88
C ALA A 16 2.14 -0.98 -3.82
N TRP A 17 3.30 -1.51 -3.38
CA TRP A 17 3.50 -2.95 -3.21
C TRP A 17 2.49 -3.55 -2.24
N GLU A 18 2.29 -2.91 -1.08
CA GLU A 18 1.33 -3.36 -0.06
C GLU A 18 -0.09 -3.43 -0.64
N ALA A 19 -0.53 -2.40 -1.36
CA ALA A 19 -1.83 -2.40 -2.04
C ALA A 19 -1.97 -3.57 -3.03
N ILE A 20 -0.93 -3.86 -3.83
CA ILE A 20 -0.93 -4.95 -4.83
C ILE A 20 -0.99 -6.33 -4.16
N VAL A 21 -0.22 -6.54 -3.08
CA VAL A 21 -0.23 -7.82 -2.34
C VAL A 21 -1.63 -8.08 -1.77
N HIS A 22 -2.24 -7.09 -1.15
CA HIS A 22 -3.59 -7.22 -0.58
C HIS A 22 -4.67 -7.33 -1.66
N LEU A 23 -4.50 -6.67 -2.80
CA LEU A 23 -5.38 -6.85 -3.96
C LEU A 23 -5.30 -8.30 -4.48
N SER A 24 -4.10 -8.87 -4.53
CA SER A 24 -3.89 -10.26 -4.95
C SER A 24 -4.60 -11.24 -4.01
N PHE A 25 -4.55 -11.02 -2.69
CA PHE A 25 -5.33 -11.84 -1.74
C PHE A 25 -6.84 -11.74 -1.96
N ALA A 26 -7.34 -10.56 -2.34
CA ALA A 26 -8.75 -10.38 -2.65
C ALA A 26 -9.15 -11.10 -3.95
N CYS A 27 -8.35 -10.97 -5.02
CA CYS A 27 -8.61 -11.59 -6.32
C CYS A 27 -8.52 -13.13 -6.28
N CYS A 28 -7.58 -13.68 -5.52
CA CYS A 28 -7.39 -15.12 -5.39
C CYS A 28 -8.33 -15.80 -4.37
N HIS A 29 -9.26 -15.05 -3.77
CA HIS A 29 -10.17 -15.53 -2.71
C HIS A 29 -9.45 -16.21 -1.54
N SER A 30 -8.21 -15.81 -1.24
CA SER A 30 -7.35 -16.45 -0.24
C SER A 30 -7.63 -16.00 1.20
N LEU A 31 -8.72 -15.24 1.42
CA LEU A 31 -9.09 -14.67 2.70
C LEU A 31 -10.20 -15.49 3.37
N PRO A 32 -10.13 -15.73 4.69
CA PRO A 32 -9.15 -15.19 5.64
C PRO A 32 -7.81 -15.95 5.64
N VAL A 33 -6.70 -15.23 5.80
CA VAL A 33 -5.36 -15.82 5.96
C VAL A 33 -4.79 -15.45 7.33
N LYS A 34 -4.13 -16.39 8.00
CA LYS A 34 -3.38 -16.12 9.23
C LYS A 34 -1.92 -15.83 8.88
N LEU A 35 -1.45 -14.65 9.26
CA LEU A 35 -0.06 -14.24 9.11
C LEU A 35 0.50 -13.88 10.48
N CYS A 36 1.54 -14.58 10.93
CA CYS A 36 2.24 -14.32 12.20
C CYS A 36 1.30 -14.16 13.41
N GLY A 37 0.25 -14.97 13.49
CA GLY A 37 -0.74 -14.94 14.60
C GLY A 37 -1.89 -13.94 14.41
N ILE A 38 -1.84 -13.06 13.41
CA ILE A 38 -2.91 -12.11 13.08
C ILE A 38 -3.78 -12.68 11.95
N THR A 39 -5.10 -12.64 12.13
CA THR A 39 -6.05 -13.06 11.10
C THR A 39 -6.37 -11.88 10.18
N LEU A 40 -5.93 -11.96 8.93
CA LEU A 40 -6.29 -11.01 7.89
C LEU A 40 -7.70 -11.34 7.40
N THR A 41 -8.68 -10.62 7.94
CA THR A 41 -10.08 -10.71 7.53
C THR A 41 -10.31 -9.94 6.23
N LYS A 42 -11.43 -10.20 5.54
CA LYS A 42 -11.82 -9.44 4.33
C LYS A 42 -11.84 -7.93 4.59
N ARG A 43 -12.42 -7.50 5.72
CA ARG A 43 -12.49 -6.07 6.09
C ARG A 43 -11.11 -5.47 6.28
N LEU A 44 -10.22 -6.16 7.01
CA LEU A 44 -8.86 -5.68 7.25
C LEU A 44 -8.06 -5.63 5.95
N ASN A 45 -8.20 -6.63 5.09
CA ASN A 45 -7.57 -6.66 3.77
C ASN A 45 -8.02 -5.49 2.90
N THR A 46 -9.32 -5.16 2.87
CA THR A 46 -9.82 -4.00 2.11
C THR A 46 -9.20 -2.69 2.58
N ILE A 47 -9.03 -2.51 3.89
CA ILE A 47 -8.34 -1.33 4.45
C ILE A 47 -6.89 -1.28 3.94
N GLN A 48 -6.20 -2.43 3.94
CA GLN A 48 -4.83 -2.56 3.45
C GLN A 48 -4.68 -2.47 1.92
N ILE A 49 -5.79 -2.40 1.15
CA ILE A 49 -5.75 -2.01 -0.26
C ILE A 49 -5.92 -0.50 -0.38
N ILE A 50 -6.97 0.04 0.25
CA ILE A 50 -7.38 1.44 0.04
C ILE A 50 -6.37 2.42 0.63
N VAL A 51 -5.94 2.22 1.88
CA VAL A 51 -5.05 3.17 2.57
C VAL A 51 -3.67 3.24 1.88
N PRO A 52 -3.00 2.11 1.56
CA PRO A 52 -1.73 2.18 0.86
C PRO A 52 -1.86 2.70 -0.58
N ALA A 53 -2.94 2.39 -1.30
CA ALA A 53 -3.16 2.93 -2.64
C ALA A 53 -3.32 4.47 -2.65
N LEU A 54 -4.11 5.02 -1.72
CA LEU A 54 -4.25 6.47 -1.55
C LEU A 54 -2.93 7.12 -1.11
N THR A 55 -2.23 6.50 -0.16
CA THR A 55 -0.95 7.00 0.35
C THR A 55 0.10 7.02 -0.76
N SER A 56 0.19 5.96 -1.56
CA SER A 56 1.08 5.88 -2.72
C SER A 56 0.75 6.97 -3.74
N SER A 57 -0.53 7.20 -4.03
CA SER A 57 -0.98 8.26 -4.95
C SER A 57 -0.57 9.66 -4.48
N LEU A 58 -0.73 9.95 -3.19
CA LEU A 58 -0.32 11.23 -2.59
C LEU A 58 1.20 11.40 -2.55
N LEU A 59 1.94 10.33 -2.25
CA LEU A 59 3.40 10.35 -2.28
C LEU A 59 3.94 10.52 -3.70
N ALA A 60 3.29 9.90 -4.69
CA ALA A 60 3.62 10.08 -6.10
C ALA A 60 3.44 11.54 -6.51
N TYR A 61 2.30 12.15 -6.14
CA TYR A 61 2.05 13.56 -6.39
C TYR A 61 3.13 14.45 -5.73
N TYR A 62 3.45 14.22 -4.46
CA TYR A 62 4.47 14.98 -3.75
C TYR A 62 5.88 14.83 -4.34
N ALA A 63 6.25 13.62 -4.75
CA ALA A 63 7.62 13.31 -5.16
C ALA A 63 7.94 13.72 -6.60
N TRP A 64 6.96 13.70 -7.51
CA TRP A 64 7.17 13.99 -8.94
C TRP A 64 6.45 15.22 -9.46
N VAL A 65 5.27 15.57 -8.93
CA VAL A 65 4.42 16.64 -9.50
C VAL A 65 4.58 17.94 -8.72
N ARG A 66 4.59 17.86 -7.39
CA ARG A 66 4.74 19.05 -6.54
C ARG A 66 6.21 19.51 -6.56
N GLU A 67 6.43 20.79 -6.85
CA GLU A 67 7.75 21.46 -6.79
C GLU A 67 8.31 21.56 -5.37
#